data_AF-A0A8K0RMB4-F1
#
_entry.id   AF-A0A8K0RMB4-F1
#
_cell.length_a   1.000
_cell.length_b   1.000
_cell.length_c   1.000
_cell.angle_alpha   90.00
_cell.angle_beta   90.00
_cell.angle_gamma   90.00
#
_symmetry.space_group_name_H-M   'P 1'
#
loop_
_entity.id
_entity.type
_entity.pdbx_description
1 polymer ?
#
loop_
_entity_poly.entity_id
_entity_poly.type
_entity_poly.pdbx_seq_one_letter_code
_entity_poly.pdbx_strand_id
1 'polypeptide(L)'
;MVDLTDNEGNKIWSGPENWYKIVLADGSELGISYPGSNPYQIQVVPAGRGMVVRYQRFDGDNRLNQGWPIGDKGYFRCMQISHDGNEVFLNMSISGQQAAFTAMEENKAYGMRAEQLAHNRVALYGYDAGGRVCGLRVRSTQGPAPVDPHYGNFLLGLDCEFVKVSTSLSHGQF
;
A
#
# COMPACT_ATOMS: atom_id res chain seq x y z
N MET A 1 -19.56 4.24 -12.14
CA MET A 1 -18.38 3.44 -11.75
C MET A 1 -18.39 3.34 -10.23
N VAL A 2 -18.19 2.16 -9.66
CA VAL A 2 -18.23 1.94 -8.21
C VAL A 2 -16.80 2.02 -7.68
N ASP A 3 -16.60 2.79 -6.62
CA ASP A 3 -15.29 2.98 -5.99
C ASP A 3 -15.08 1.95 -4.88
N LEU A 4 -13.82 1.60 -4.63
CA LEU A 4 -13.38 0.84 -3.46
C LEU A 4 -13.71 1.59 -2.17
N THR A 5 -14.00 0.84 -1.13
CA THR A 5 -14.26 1.35 0.21
C THR A 5 -13.20 0.89 1.20
N ASP A 6 -12.96 1.71 2.22
CA ASP A 6 -12.21 1.36 3.41
C ASP A 6 -13.00 0.41 4.32
N ASN A 7 -12.39 -0.02 5.42
CA ASN A 7 -12.98 -0.99 6.35
C ASN A 7 -14.33 -0.56 6.94
N GLU A 8 -14.59 0.74 7.02
CA GLU A 8 -15.86 1.31 7.50
C GLU A 8 -16.91 1.47 6.40
N GLY A 9 -16.57 1.16 5.15
CA GLY A 9 -17.46 1.29 3.99
C GLY A 9 -17.44 2.69 3.37
N ASN A 10 -16.52 3.56 3.80
CA ASN A 10 -16.35 4.87 3.19
C ASN A 10 -15.46 4.75 1.95
N LYS A 11 -15.68 5.59 0.95
CA LYS A 11 -14.86 5.58 -0.26
C LYS A 11 -13.40 5.86 0.05
N ILE A 12 -12.50 5.11 -0.60
CA ILE A 12 -11.07 5.42 -0.59
C ILE A 12 -10.85 6.62 -1.52
N TRP A 13 -10.42 7.74 -0.94
CA TRP A 13 -10.22 9.00 -1.65
C TRP A 13 -8.74 9.29 -1.88
N SER A 14 -8.44 9.94 -3.00
CA SER A 14 -7.14 10.57 -3.23
C SER A 14 -7.01 11.88 -2.46
N GLY A 15 -5.76 12.31 -2.25
CA GLY A 15 -5.45 13.62 -1.68
C GLY A 15 -4.57 13.55 -0.43
N PRO A 16 -4.00 14.69 -0.01
CA PRO A 16 -3.01 14.76 1.07
C PRO A 16 -3.58 14.47 2.46
N GLU A 17 -4.89 14.64 2.65
CA GLU A 17 -5.58 14.33 3.90
C GLU A 17 -6.03 12.86 4.01
N ASN A 18 -5.79 12.07 2.96
CA ASN A 18 -6.36 10.74 2.83
C ASN A 18 -5.33 9.64 3.01
N TRP A 19 -4.85 9.49 4.25
CA TRP A 19 -3.93 8.43 4.66
C TRP A 19 -4.66 7.22 5.21
N TYR A 20 -4.13 6.04 4.90
CA TYR A 20 -4.68 4.75 5.28
C TYR A 20 -3.55 3.83 5.72
N LYS A 21 -3.81 2.96 6.69
CA LYS A 21 -3.01 1.76 6.90
C LYS A 21 -3.52 0.65 6.01
N ILE A 22 -2.62 -0.20 5.52
CA ILE A 22 -2.98 -1.48 4.91
C ILE A 22 -2.81 -2.55 5.99
N VAL A 23 -3.93 -3.10 6.45
CA VAL A 23 -4.00 -4.10 7.53
C VAL A 23 -4.35 -5.46 6.92
N LEU A 24 -3.64 -6.52 7.30
CA LEU A 24 -3.90 -7.88 6.84
C LEU A 24 -4.94 -8.58 7.71
N ALA A 25 -5.38 -9.76 7.27
CA ALA A 25 -6.41 -10.56 7.95
C ALA A 25 -6.11 -10.88 9.43
N ASP A 26 -4.83 -10.98 9.79
CA ASP A 26 -4.36 -11.30 11.14
C ASP A 26 -4.13 -10.04 12.00
N GLY A 27 -4.48 -8.85 11.49
CA GLY A 27 -4.26 -7.57 12.14
C GLY A 27 -2.84 -7.02 12.01
N SER A 28 -1.93 -7.72 11.33
CA SER A 28 -0.62 -7.18 10.98
C SER A 28 -0.74 -6.06 9.93
N GLU A 29 0.30 -5.23 9.82
CA GLU A 29 0.33 -4.08 8.92
C GLU A 29 1.43 -4.24 7.87
N LEU A 30 1.35 -3.51 6.76
CA LEU A 30 2.48 -3.36 5.85
C LEU A 30 3.42 -2.26 6.34
N GLY A 31 4.72 -2.52 6.30
CA GLY A 31 5.77 -1.54 6.57
C GLY A 31 6.95 -1.71 5.61
N ILE A 32 7.93 -0.83 5.70
CA ILE A 32 9.19 -0.96 4.98
C ILE A 32 10.28 -1.57 5.86
N SER A 33 11.18 -2.34 5.26
CA SER A 33 12.37 -2.88 5.91
C SER A 33 13.23 -1.74 6.46
N TYR A 34 13.44 -1.69 7.78
CA TYR A 34 14.30 -0.69 8.43
C TYR A 34 15.27 -1.34 9.43
N PRO A 35 16.57 -0.94 9.45
CA PRO A 35 17.23 -0.07 8.48
C PRO A 35 17.26 -0.73 7.08
N GLY A 36 17.06 0.06 6.03
CA GLY A 36 16.97 -0.42 4.65
C GLY A 36 17.61 0.56 3.67
N SER A 37 17.78 0.13 2.42
CA SER A 37 18.26 0.97 1.32
C SER A 37 17.22 0.98 0.21
N ASN A 38 17.16 2.07 -0.56
CA ASN A 38 16.26 2.22 -1.70
C ASN A 38 16.64 1.22 -2.82
N PRO A 39 15.73 0.37 -3.34
CA PRO A 39 14.32 0.25 -2.97
C PRO A 39 14.12 -0.52 -1.66
N TYR A 40 13.31 0.05 -0.76
CA TYR A 40 12.96 -0.58 0.50
C TYR A 40 12.01 -1.74 0.26
N GLN A 41 12.26 -2.91 0.88
CA GLN A 41 11.37 -4.05 0.75
C GLN A 41 10.12 -3.84 1.62
N ILE A 42 8.94 -4.14 1.06
CA ILE A 42 7.70 -4.14 1.85
C ILE A 42 7.58 -5.46 2.60
N GLN A 43 7.29 -5.35 3.89
CA GLN A 43 7.20 -6.46 4.81
C GLN A 43 5.94 -6.36 5.65
N VAL A 44 5.48 -7.51 6.13
CA VAL A 44 4.46 -7.63 7.16
C VAL A 44 5.10 -7.35 8.51
N VAL A 45 4.52 -6.42 9.26
CA VAL A 45 4.99 -5.99 10.58
C VAL A 45 3.84 -6.02 11.58
N PRO A 46 4.11 -6.12 12.90
CA PRO A 46 3.06 -6.04 13.92
C PRO A 46 2.24 -4.74 13.83
N ALA A 47 1.00 -4.80 14.29
CA ALA A 47 0.11 -3.65 14.39
C ALA A 47 0.79 -2.46 15.10
N GLY A 48 0.55 -1.25 14.61
CA GLY A 48 1.15 -0.02 15.12
C GLY A 48 2.55 0.29 14.59
N ARG A 49 3.17 -0.60 13.79
CA ARG A 49 4.51 -0.39 13.21
C ARG A 49 4.50 -0.19 11.70
N GLY A 50 3.33 -0.30 11.07
CA GLY A 50 3.19 -0.16 9.63
C GLY A 50 3.41 1.25 9.13
N MET A 51 3.66 1.35 7.83
CA MET A 51 3.60 2.60 7.10
C MET A 51 2.14 3.00 6.85
N VAL A 52 1.93 4.26 6.54
CA VAL A 52 0.66 4.74 5.98
C VAL A 52 0.82 4.96 4.48
N VAL A 53 -0.29 4.81 3.76
CA VAL A 53 -0.36 5.02 2.31
C VAL A 53 -1.47 6.00 1.98
N ARG A 54 -1.27 6.80 0.94
CA ARG A 54 -2.34 7.58 0.31
C ARG A 54 -2.53 7.11 -1.11
N TYR A 55 -3.78 6.98 -1.52
CA TYR A 55 -4.15 6.64 -2.89
C TYR A 55 -3.90 7.83 -3.82
N GLN A 56 -3.39 7.53 -5.02
CA GLN A 56 -3.23 8.48 -6.12
C GLN A 56 -3.83 7.84 -7.39
N ARG A 57 -4.71 8.58 -8.07
CA ARG A 57 -5.35 8.09 -9.31
C ARG A 57 -4.35 7.97 -10.46
N PHE A 58 -3.36 8.84 -10.49
CA PHE A 58 -2.27 8.84 -11.47
C PHE A 58 -0.92 8.93 -10.73
N ASP A 59 0.16 8.48 -11.38
CA ASP A 59 1.48 8.48 -10.76
C ASP A 59 1.93 9.91 -10.43
N GLY A 60 2.42 10.11 -9.20
CA GLY A 60 2.81 11.43 -8.69
C GLY A 60 1.67 12.45 -8.53
N ASP A 61 0.41 12.04 -8.70
CA ASP A 61 -0.74 12.96 -8.68
C ASP A 61 -1.24 13.26 -7.25
N ASN A 62 -1.63 14.51 -7.01
CA ASN A 62 -2.18 14.99 -5.74
C ASN A 62 -3.58 15.59 -5.88
N ARG A 63 -4.26 15.37 -7.02
CA ARG A 63 -5.66 15.80 -7.20
C ARG A 63 -6.54 15.29 -6.07
N LEU A 64 -7.41 16.17 -5.61
CA LEU A 64 -8.31 15.91 -4.48
C LEU A 64 -9.53 15.10 -4.93
N ASN A 65 -10.08 14.34 -3.99
CA ASN A 65 -11.43 13.75 -4.07
C ASN A 65 -11.66 12.88 -5.33
N GLN A 66 -10.63 12.18 -5.79
CA GLN A 66 -10.78 11.12 -6.79
C GLN A 66 -10.97 9.81 -6.03
N GLY A 67 -12.11 9.14 -6.24
CA GLY A 67 -12.31 7.80 -5.73
C GLY A 67 -11.37 6.82 -6.45
N TRP A 68 -11.18 5.64 -5.87
CA TRP A 68 -10.51 4.55 -6.56
C TRP A 68 -11.53 3.54 -7.11
N PRO A 69 -11.90 3.64 -8.40
CA PRO A 69 -12.70 2.63 -9.06
C PRO A 69 -12.20 1.19 -8.88
N ILE A 70 -13.13 0.29 -8.58
CA ILE A 70 -12.86 -1.15 -8.47
C ILE A 70 -12.26 -1.67 -9.78
N GLY A 71 -11.14 -2.40 -9.69
CA GLY A 71 -10.44 -3.01 -10.81
C GLY A 71 -9.54 -2.06 -11.60
N ASP A 72 -9.59 -0.75 -11.33
CA ASP A 72 -8.72 0.20 -12.02
C ASP A 72 -7.32 0.26 -11.42
N LYS A 73 -6.38 0.71 -12.25
CA LYS A 73 -5.03 1.03 -11.85
C LYS A 73 -4.99 2.25 -10.93
N GLY A 74 -4.25 2.13 -9.84
CA GLY A 74 -3.97 3.17 -8.85
C GLY A 74 -2.49 3.23 -8.50
N TYR A 75 -2.08 4.25 -7.75
CA TYR A 75 -0.72 4.41 -7.26
C TYR A 75 -0.77 4.73 -5.76
N PHE A 76 0.30 4.41 -5.03
CA PHE A 76 0.41 4.77 -3.62
C PHE A 76 1.67 5.55 -3.35
N ARG A 77 1.48 6.66 -2.63
CA ARG A 77 2.54 7.31 -1.88
C ARG A 77 2.49 6.79 -0.45
N CYS A 78 3.60 6.29 0.05
CA CYS A 78 3.78 5.79 1.40
C CYS A 78 4.49 6.83 2.26
N MET A 79 4.24 6.78 3.56
CA MET A 79 4.99 7.49 4.59
C MET A 79 5.24 6.54 5.75
N GLN A 80 6.49 6.47 6.23
CA GLN A 80 6.84 5.79 7.47
C GLN A 80 7.74 6.70 8.31
N ILE A 81 7.52 6.71 9.63
CA ILE A 81 8.39 7.41 10.57
C ILE A 81 9.55 6.47 10.90
N SER A 82 10.77 6.96 10.69
CA SER A 82 12.00 6.23 11.01
C SER A 82 12.35 6.36 12.50
N HIS A 83 13.32 5.55 12.97
CA HIS A 83 13.62 5.46 14.40
C HIS A 83 14.13 6.79 15.02
N ASP A 84 14.71 7.66 14.21
CA ASP A 84 15.17 9.00 14.59
C ASP A 84 14.04 10.06 14.51
N GLY A 85 12.82 9.65 14.19
CA GLY A 85 11.65 10.53 14.07
C GLY A 85 11.49 11.18 12.70
N ASN A 86 12.38 10.92 11.73
CA ASN A 86 12.24 11.49 10.40
C ASN A 86 11.17 10.78 9.57
N GLU A 87 10.38 11.56 8.83
CA GLU A 87 9.39 11.04 7.88
C GLU A 87 10.06 10.64 6.56
N VAL A 88 9.85 9.40 6.15
CA VAL A 88 10.34 8.87 4.87
C VAL A 88 9.15 8.69 3.93
N PHE A 89 9.16 9.43 2.81
CA PHE A 89 8.11 9.37 1.80
C PHE A 89 8.58 8.60 0.55
N LEU A 90 7.85 7.56 0.18
CA LEU A 90 8.23 6.63 -0.90
C LEU A 90 7.03 6.36 -1.81
N ASN A 91 7.27 5.83 -2.99
CA ASN A 91 6.23 5.33 -3.89
C ASN A 91 6.23 3.80 -3.87
N MET A 92 5.06 3.22 -3.68
CA MET A 92 4.88 1.76 -3.69
C MET A 92 4.94 1.22 -5.13
N SER A 93 5.74 0.19 -5.35
CA SER A 93 5.90 -0.43 -6.68
C SER A 93 6.36 -1.88 -6.59
N ILE A 94 6.40 -2.52 -7.75
CA ILE A 94 7.16 -3.74 -7.97
C ILE A 94 8.50 -3.36 -8.60
N SER A 95 9.62 -3.83 -8.06
CA SER A 95 10.95 -3.49 -8.57
C SER A 95 11.71 -4.70 -9.14
N GLY A 96 12.60 -4.41 -10.10
CA GLY A 96 13.76 -5.23 -10.46
C GLY A 96 13.54 -6.42 -11.38
N GLN A 97 14.65 -7.13 -11.67
CA GLN A 97 14.69 -8.37 -12.47
C GLN A 97 14.08 -9.59 -11.75
N GLN A 98 13.97 -9.54 -10.42
CA GLN A 98 13.38 -10.61 -9.59
C GLN A 98 11.95 -10.31 -9.11
N ALA A 99 11.37 -9.16 -9.52
CA ALA A 99 10.05 -8.68 -9.10
C ALA A 99 9.85 -8.75 -7.57
N ALA A 100 10.24 -7.70 -6.85
CA ALA A 100 9.98 -7.57 -5.40
C ALA A 100 8.95 -6.47 -5.12
N PHE A 101 8.10 -6.66 -4.11
CA PHE A 101 7.20 -5.59 -3.65
C PHE A 101 7.96 -4.62 -2.77
N THR A 102 7.99 -3.36 -3.17
CA THR A 102 8.95 -2.38 -2.66
C THR A 102 8.34 -0.98 -2.55
N ALA A 103 9.02 -0.13 -1.80
CA ALA A 103 8.78 1.29 -1.76
C ALA A 103 10.09 2.03 -2.12
N MET A 104 10.02 3.00 -3.03
CA MET A 104 11.22 3.67 -3.56
C MET A 104 11.01 5.18 -3.69
N GLU A 105 12.10 5.95 -3.63
CA GLU A 105 12.04 7.42 -3.73
C GLU A 105 11.66 7.89 -5.14
N GLU A 106 12.00 7.09 -6.16
CA GLU A 106 11.76 7.43 -7.56
C GLU A 106 10.27 7.29 -7.96
N ASN A 107 9.82 8.12 -8.90
CA ASN A 107 8.52 7.96 -9.57
C ASN A 107 8.61 6.87 -10.65
N LYS A 108 8.86 5.63 -10.21
CA LYS A 108 8.77 4.41 -11.03
C LYS A 108 7.74 3.45 -10.42
N ALA A 109 6.66 4.01 -9.90
CA ALA A 109 5.54 3.22 -9.44
C ALA A 109 4.83 2.64 -10.67
N TYR A 110 4.87 1.33 -10.81
CA TYR A 110 4.09 0.68 -11.88
C TYR A 110 2.62 0.62 -11.56
N GLY A 111 2.21 0.98 -10.35
CA GLY A 111 0.84 1.05 -9.88
C GLY A 111 0.31 -0.30 -9.40
N MET A 112 -0.90 -0.27 -8.88
CA MET A 112 -1.58 -1.38 -8.21
C MET A 112 -2.99 -1.51 -8.76
N ARG A 113 -3.55 -2.72 -8.73
CA ARG A 113 -4.98 -2.99 -8.98
C ARG A 113 -5.59 -3.49 -7.67
N ALA A 114 -6.83 -3.12 -7.41
CA ALA A 114 -7.56 -3.59 -6.24
C ALA A 114 -9.00 -3.98 -6.59
N GLU A 115 -9.49 -5.03 -5.94
CA GLU A 115 -10.86 -5.53 -6.05
C GLU A 115 -11.52 -5.51 -4.67
N GLN A 116 -12.80 -5.14 -4.61
CA GLN A 116 -13.57 -5.20 -3.37
C GLN A 116 -13.96 -6.65 -3.07
N LEU A 117 -13.66 -7.11 -1.87
CA LEU A 117 -14.11 -8.37 -1.30
C LEU A 117 -15.29 -8.13 -0.34
N ALA A 118 -15.91 -9.22 0.13
CA ALA A 118 -16.94 -9.15 1.16
C ALA A 118 -16.42 -8.48 2.44
N HIS A 119 -17.32 -7.91 3.23
CA HIS A 119 -17.02 -7.25 4.51
C HIS A 119 -16.00 -6.10 4.38
N ASN A 120 -16.07 -5.33 3.30
CA ASN A 120 -15.19 -4.18 3.02
C ASN A 120 -13.70 -4.50 2.91
N ARG A 121 -13.33 -5.77 2.79
CA ARG A 121 -11.95 -6.19 2.54
C ARG A 121 -11.57 -5.95 1.09
N VAL A 122 -10.28 -5.90 0.80
CA VAL A 122 -9.72 -5.59 -0.51
C VAL A 122 -8.68 -6.63 -0.89
N ALA A 123 -8.77 -7.15 -2.12
CA ALA A 123 -7.70 -7.92 -2.73
C ALA A 123 -6.78 -6.97 -3.50
N LEU A 124 -5.52 -6.84 -3.08
CA LEU A 124 -4.53 -5.97 -3.70
C LEU A 124 -3.58 -6.75 -4.62
N TYR A 125 -3.31 -6.20 -5.80
CA TYR A 125 -2.45 -6.75 -6.83
C TYR A 125 -1.47 -5.68 -7.30
N GLY A 126 -0.30 -6.09 -7.81
CA GLY A 126 0.68 -5.17 -8.38
C GLY A 126 0.72 -5.23 -9.90
N TYR A 127 1.21 -4.16 -10.51
CA TYR A 127 1.64 -4.15 -11.91
C TYR A 127 3.16 -4.29 -12.00
N ASP A 128 3.63 -5.08 -12.96
CA ASP A 128 5.05 -5.13 -13.31
C ASP A 128 5.45 -4.02 -14.30
N ALA A 129 6.75 -3.95 -14.64
CA ALA A 129 7.28 -2.97 -15.59
C ALA A 129 6.69 -3.10 -17.00
N GLY A 130 6.16 -4.27 -17.37
CA GLY A 130 5.48 -4.54 -18.63
C GLY A 130 3.98 -4.25 -18.59
N GLY A 131 3.45 -3.73 -17.48
CA GLY A 131 2.03 -3.45 -17.30
C GLY A 131 1.17 -4.69 -17.07
N ARG A 132 1.76 -5.85 -16.74
CA ARG A 132 1.01 -7.06 -16.41
C ARG A 132 0.66 -7.07 -14.94
N VAL A 133 -0.55 -7.53 -14.61
CA VAL A 133 -0.98 -7.73 -13.23
C VAL A 133 -0.32 -8.98 -12.66
N CYS A 134 0.15 -8.91 -11.43
CA CYS A 134 0.62 -10.06 -10.66
C CYS A 134 -0.05 -10.12 -9.28
N GLY A 135 -0.08 -11.32 -8.71
CA GLY A 135 -0.50 -11.52 -7.32
C GLY A 135 0.53 -11.00 -6.33
N LEU A 136 0.14 -10.87 -5.07
CA LEU A 136 1.00 -10.47 -3.96
C LEU A 136 0.86 -11.50 -2.84
N ARG A 137 1.97 -12.13 -2.42
CA ARG A 137 1.97 -13.21 -1.44
C ARG A 137 2.92 -12.92 -0.30
N VAL A 138 2.43 -13.08 0.94
CA VAL A 138 3.28 -13.07 2.14
C VAL A 138 4.12 -14.35 2.17
N ARG A 139 5.44 -14.21 2.25
CA ARG A 139 6.35 -15.35 2.42
C ARG A 139 6.41 -15.73 3.89
N SER A 140 6.20 -17.00 4.21
CA SER A 140 6.33 -17.47 5.59
C SER A 140 7.79 -17.46 6.03
N THR A 141 8.14 -16.55 6.94
CA THR A 141 9.45 -16.43 7.60
C THR A 141 9.24 -16.09 9.07
N GLN A 142 10.25 -16.34 9.93
CA GLN A 142 10.20 -15.85 11.32
C GLN A 142 10.42 -14.34 11.35
N GLY A 143 9.59 -13.60 12.10
CA GLY A 143 9.67 -12.14 12.21
C GLY A 143 8.98 -11.40 11.05
N PRO A 144 9.45 -10.19 10.67
CA PRO A 144 8.90 -9.47 9.53
C PRO A 144 8.95 -10.32 8.25
N ALA A 145 7.80 -10.50 7.61
CA ALA A 145 7.65 -11.39 6.46
C ALA A 145 7.57 -10.59 5.16
N PRO A 146 8.44 -10.80 4.16
CA PRO A 146 8.36 -10.06 2.91
C PRO A 146 7.10 -10.43 2.13
N VAL A 147 6.59 -9.46 1.40
CA VAL A 147 5.52 -9.66 0.42
C VAL A 147 6.15 -9.72 -0.96
N ASP A 148 5.92 -10.82 -1.67
CA ASP A 148 6.50 -11.02 -3.00
C ASP A 148 5.43 -11.07 -4.09
N PRO A 149 5.70 -10.44 -5.24
CA PRO A 149 4.99 -10.68 -6.49
C PRO A 149 4.97 -12.16 -6.86
N HIS A 150 3.81 -12.64 -7.31
CA HIS A 150 3.66 -13.98 -7.83
C HIS A 150 2.95 -13.96 -9.18
N TYR A 151 3.50 -14.71 -10.14
CA TYR A 151 2.99 -14.84 -11.50
C TYR A 151 2.42 -16.24 -11.73
N GLY A 152 1.26 -16.32 -12.36
CA GLY A 152 0.64 -17.60 -12.70
C GLY A 152 -0.74 -17.41 -13.31
N ASN A 153 -1.39 -18.52 -13.67
CA ASN A 153 -2.74 -18.51 -14.23
C ASN A 153 -3.81 -18.07 -13.21
N PHE A 154 -3.51 -18.22 -11.92
CA PHE A 154 -4.37 -17.81 -10.82
C PHE A 154 -3.62 -16.82 -9.95
N LEU A 155 -4.00 -15.54 -10.04
CA LEU A 155 -3.40 -14.48 -9.24
C LEU A 155 -4.10 -14.41 -7.87
N LEU A 156 -3.30 -14.54 -6.81
CA LEU A 156 -3.77 -14.32 -5.44
C LEU A 156 -3.48 -12.86 -5.06
N GLY A 157 -4.53 -12.11 -4.77
CA GLY A 157 -4.40 -10.75 -4.24
C GLY A 157 -4.03 -10.82 -2.76
N LEU A 158 -3.28 -9.82 -2.30
CA LEU A 158 -3.06 -9.61 -0.88
C LEU A 158 -4.38 -9.20 -0.24
N ASP A 159 -4.93 -10.07 0.59
CA ASP A 159 -6.19 -9.86 1.29
C ASP A 159 -5.99 -8.93 2.49
N CYS A 160 -6.50 -7.72 2.38
CA CYS A 160 -6.22 -6.63 3.29
C CYS A 160 -7.42 -5.71 3.49
N GLU A 161 -7.30 -4.78 4.42
CA GLU A 161 -8.23 -3.70 4.69
C GLU A 161 -7.48 -2.38 4.62
N PHE A 162 -8.15 -1.35 4.10
CA PHE A 162 -7.69 0.03 4.21
C PHE A 162 -8.34 0.62 5.46
N VAL A 163 -7.52 1.01 6.43
CA VAL A 163 -8.01 1.64 7.68
C VAL A 163 -7.63 3.09 7.66
N LYS A 164 -8.62 3.99 7.72
CA LYS A 164 -8.39 5.42 7.68
C LYS A 164 -7.55 5.86 8.88
N VAL A 165 -6.48 6.61 8.63
CA VAL A 165 -5.71 7.28 9.69
C VAL A 165 -6.24 8.70 9.83
N SER A 166 -6.56 9.09 11.06
CA SER A 166 -6.95 10.46 11.36
C SER A 166 -5.79 11.42 11.09
N THR A 167 -6.00 12.41 10.24
CA THR A 167 -5.09 13.55 10.08
C THR A 167 -5.36 14.66 11.11
N SER A 168 -6.38 14.50 11.96
CA SER A 168 -6.86 15.50 12.91
C SER A 168 -6.34 15.33 14.34
N LEU A 169 -5.20 14.64 14.53
CA LEU A 169 -4.41 14.87 15.73
C LEU A 169 -3.87 16.31 15.63
N SER A 170 -4.64 17.25 16.20
CA SER A 170 -4.17 18.59 16.51
C SER A 170 -2.79 18.46 17.14
N HIS A 171 -1.83 19.24 16.66
CA HIS A 171 -0.65 19.57 17.46
C HIS A 171 -1.18 20.23 18.73
N GLY A 172 -1.48 19.41 19.74
CA GLY A 172 -1.89 19.86 21.04
C GLY A 172 -0.80 20.79 21.52
N GLN A 173 -1.18 22.03 21.82
CA GLN A 173 -0.32 22.94 22.54
C GLN A 173 0.10 22.24 23.84
N PHE A 174 1.34 21.77 23.88
CA PHE A 174 2.09 21.49 25.09
C PHE A 174 3.24 22.49 25.13
#